data_AF-A0ABD2Y871-F1
#
_entry.id   AF-A0ABD2Y871-F1
#
_cell.length_a   1.000
_cell.length_b   1.000
_cell.length_c   1.000
_cell.angle_alpha   90.00
_cell.angle_beta   90.00
_cell.angle_gamma   90.00
#
_symmetry.space_group_name_H-M   'P 1'
#
loop_
_entity.id
_entity.type
_entity.pdbx_description
1 polymer ?
#
loop_
_entity_poly.entity_id
_entity_poly.type
_entity_poly.pdbx_seq_one_letter_code
_entity_poly.pdbx_strand_id
1 'polypeptide(L)'
;MLIRCVWHPLLPYFLEGANNLEVLTLGQGDDDLDFNASTEPEHVPRCLSSCLRAISVENFRSQETEFEMLKFFLKNGKVLKTLEISSPRQIDKREKDSILEKISEFPEHPRRVRLQFAEISSRLCKRI
;
A
#
# COMPACT_ATOMS: atom_id res chain seq x y z
N MET A 1 11.41 5.37 0.70
CA MET A 1 11.60 5.70 -0.73
C MET A 1 10.23 6.02 -1.29
N LEU A 2 10.04 7.18 -1.95
CA LEU A 2 8.78 7.48 -2.62
C LEU A 2 8.82 6.82 -4.00
N ILE A 3 8.12 5.71 -4.16
CA ILE A 3 7.95 5.07 -5.46
C ILE A 3 6.59 5.53 -5.98
N ARG A 4 6.58 6.46 -6.94
CA ARG A 4 5.39 6.80 -7.71
C ARG A 4 5.12 5.66 -8.70
N CYS A 5 4.68 4.51 -8.20
CA CYS A 5 4.30 3.41 -9.06
C CYS A 5 2.90 2.93 -8.71
N VAL A 6 2.10 2.86 -9.77
CA VAL A 6 0.97 1.94 -9.92
C VAL A 6 1.46 0.54 -9.52
N TRP A 7 0.59 -0.32 -8.97
CA TRP A 7 0.93 -1.71 -8.71
C TRP A 7 1.37 -2.37 -10.02
N HIS A 8 2.69 -2.40 -10.24
CA HIS A 8 3.31 -2.79 -11.50
C HIS A 8 4.05 -4.11 -11.25
N PRO A 9 4.07 -5.05 -12.22
CA PRO A 9 4.80 -6.32 -12.10
C PRO A 9 6.30 -6.17 -11.81
N LEU A 10 6.83 -4.96 -11.98
CA LEU A 10 8.24 -4.63 -11.73
C LEU A 10 8.50 -4.22 -10.28
N LEU A 11 7.47 -3.90 -9.49
CA LEU A 11 7.61 -3.50 -8.08
C LEU A 11 8.45 -4.50 -7.26
N PRO A 12 8.26 -5.82 -7.38
CA PRO A 12 9.09 -6.81 -6.68
C PRO A 12 10.57 -6.71 -7.05
N TYR A 13 10.89 -6.48 -8.33
CA TYR A 13 12.27 -6.34 -8.79
C TYR A 13 12.95 -5.10 -8.21
N PHE A 14 12.23 -3.98 -8.10
CA PHE A 14 12.75 -2.78 -7.43
C PHE A 14 13.00 -3.01 -5.94
N LEU A 15 12.11 -3.77 -5.29
CA LEU A 15 12.21 -4.11 -3.88
C LEU A 15 13.35 -5.08 -3.59
N GLU A 16 13.74 -5.95 -4.53
CA GLU A 16 14.84 -6.91 -4.34
C GLU A 16 16.20 -6.22 -4.10
N GLY A 17 16.43 -5.05 -4.72
CA GLY A 17 17.62 -4.24 -4.47
C GLY A 17 17.56 -3.42 -3.17
N ALA A 18 16.37 -3.29 -2.57
CA ALA A 18 16.09 -2.36 -1.49
C ALA A 18 16.18 -3.01 -0.10
N ASN A 19 17.31 -3.64 0.19
CA ASN A 19 17.51 -4.49 1.38
C ASN A 19 17.43 -3.77 2.75
N ASN A 20 17.39 -2.44 2.76
CA ASN A 20 17.24 -1.60 3.96
C ASN A 20 15.95 -0.76 3.94
N LEU A 21 14.98 -1.13 3.09
CA LEU A 21 13.74 -0.37 2.94
C LEU A 21 12.81 -0.59 4.13
N GLU A 22 12.78 0.37 5.05
CA GLU A 22 11.86 0.31 6.19
C GLU A 22 10.47 0.87 5.89
N VAL A 23 10.37 1.82 4.95
CA VAL A 23 9.13 2.54 4.63
C VAL A 23 8.93 2.59 3.12
N LEU A 24 7.80 2.03 2.68
CA LEU A 24 7.34 2.04 1.30
C LEU A 24 6.09 2.93 1.17
N THR A 25 6.13 3.88 0.26
CA THR A 25 4.95 4.68 -0.10
C THR A 25 4.54 4.33 -1.53
N LEU A 26 3.28 3.97 -1.71
CA LEU A 26 2.66 3.61 -2.98
C LEU A 26 1.59 4.65 -3.28
N GLY A 27 1.70 5.34 -4.42
CA GLY A 27 0.71 6.34 -4.81
C GLY A 27 0.24 6.09 -6.23
N GLN A 28 -1.07 6.20 -6.46
CA GLN A 28 -1.63 6.21 -7.81
C GLN A 28 -1.30 7.57 -8.45
N GLY A 29 -0.67 7.56 -9.63
CA GLY A 29 -0.48 8.75 -10.45
C GLY A 29 -1.80 9.25 -11.03
N ASP A 30 -1.83 10.50 -11.50
CA ASP A 30 -3.02 11.11 -12.14
C ASP A 30 -3.37 10.46 -13.48
N ASP A 31 -2.45 9.68 -14.06
CA ASP A 31 -2.65 9.08 -15.37
C ASP A 31 -3.59 7.87 -15.28
N ASP A 32 -4.68 7.91 -16.05
CA ASP A 32 -5.69 6.86 -16.30
C ASP A 32 -5.11 5.58 -16.95
N LEU A 33 -3.82 5.31 -16.77
CA LEU A 33 -3.18 4.09 -17.24
C LEU A 33 -3.66 2.94 -16.36
N ASP A 34 -4.75 2.35 -16.83
CA ASP A 34 -5.34 1.07 -16.45
C ASP A 34 -4.34 -0.06 -16.70
N PHE A 35 -3.22 -0.04 -15.95
CA PHE A 35 -2.31 -1.17 -15.88
C PHE A 35 -2.91 -2.19 -14.92
N ASN A 36 -3.94 -2.86 -15.43
CA ASN A 36 -4.40 -4.15 -14.94
C ASN A 36 -3.25 -5.14 -15.06
N ALA A 37 -2.42 -5.21 -14.03
CA ALA A 37 -1.43 -6.25 -13.91
C ALA A 37 -1.60 -6.95 -12.57
N SER A 38 -2.78 -7.57 -12.41
CA SER A 38 -2.99 -8.62 -11.43
C SER A 38 -2.21 -9.86 -11.85
N THR A 39 -0.93 -9.89 -11.49
CA THR A 39 -0.21 -11.14 -11.29
C THR A 39 0.49 -11.05 -9.95
N GLU A 40 0.17 -11.99 -9.05
CA GLU A 40 0.95 -12.16 -7.82
C GLU A 40 2.42 -12.31 -8.25
N PRO A 41 3.34 -11.51 -7.71
CA PRO A 41 4.76 -11.60 -8.03
C PRO A 41 5.27 -13.04 -7.97
N GLU A 42 5.97 -13.50 -9.02
CA GLU A 42 6.61 -14.82 -9.00
C GLU A 42 7.65 -14.95 -7.88
N HIS A 43 8.19 -13.82 -7.41
CA HIS A 43 9.19 -13.75 -6.35
C HIS A 43 8.75 -12.77 -5.26
N VAL A 44 8.99 -13.14 -3.99
CA VAL A 44 8.76 -12.28 -2.82
C VAL A 44 10.06 -11.57 -2.45
N PRO A 45 10.13 -10.24 -2.59
CA PRO A 45 11.34 -9.48 -2.27
C PRO A 45 11.80 -9.67 -0.84
N ARG A 46 13.11 -9.83 -0.64
CA ARG A 46 13.68 -10.07 0.70
C ARG A 46 13.31 -8.97 1.70
N CYS A 47 13.27 -7.73 1.24
CA CYS A 47 12.99 -6.55 2.08
C CYS A 47 11.62 -6.62 2.79
N LEU A 48 10.61 -7.24 2.19
CA LEU A 48 9.28 -7.43 2.79
C LEU A 48 9.36 -8.22 4.09
N SER A 49 10.18 -9.27 4.08
CA SER A 49 10.33 -10.16 5.23
C SER A 49 11.33 -9.65 6.27
N SER A 50 12.32 -8.84 5.86
CA SER A 50 13.48 -8.51 6.70
C SER A 50 13.45 -7.10 7.31
N CYS A 51 12.97 -6.09 6.58
CA CYS A 51 13.13 -4.70 6.99
C CYS A 51 11.89 -3.81 6.80
N LEU A 52 10.92 -4.20 5.97
CA LEU A 52 9.76 -3.36 5.68
C LEU A 52 8.80 -3.26 6.88
N ARG A 53 8.81 -2.10 7.54
CA ARG A 53 8.08 -1.84 8.79
C ARG A 53 6.83 -1.00 8.60
N ALA A 54 6.76 -0.18 7.57
CA ALA A 54 5.60 0.63 7.27
C ALA A 54 5.30 0.69 5.77
N ILE A 55 4.01 0.66 5.44
CA ILE A 55 3.49 0.92 4.11
C ILE A 55 2.52 2.08 4.21
N SER A 56 2.63 3.05 3.30
CA SER A 56 1.65 4.11 3.10
C SER A 56 1.09 3.99 1.69
N VAL A 57 -0.24 3.91 1.57
CA VAL A 57 -0.95 3.87 0.30
C VAL A 57 -1.66 5.20 0.13
N GLU A 58 -1.21 5.96 -0.85
CA GLU A 58 -1.75 7.25 -1.25
C GLU A 58 -2.75 7.09 -2.39
N ASN A 59 -3.73 7.99 -2.40
CA ASN A 59 -4.80 8.04 -3.38
C ASN A 59 -5.69 6.78 -3.45
N PHE A 60 -5.85 6.06 -2.34
CA PHE A 60 -6.62 4.81 -2.26
C PHE A 60 -8.07 5.01 -2.72
N ARG A 61 -8.49 4.18 -3.69
CA ARG A 61 -9.82 4.24 -4.34
C ARG A 61 -10.74 3.07 -3.96
N SER A 62 -10.34 2.24 -3.01
CA SER A 62 -11.09 1.04 -2.57
C SER A 62 -11.33 0.05 -3.72
N GLN A 63 -10.40 -0.03 -4.67
CA GLN A 63 -10.45 -0.95 -5.82
C GLN A 63 -9.93 -2.34 -5.44
N GLU A 64 -10.46 -3.39 -6.09
CA GLU A 64 -10.06 -4.77 -5.82
C GLU A 64 -8.57 -5.03 -6.03
N THR A 65 -7.97 -4.37 -7.04
CA THR A 65 -6.53 -4.40 -7.31
C THR A 65 -5.71 -3.84 -6.13
N GLU A 66 -6.19 -2.78 -5.48
CA GLU A 66 -5.52 -2.23 -4.29
C GLU A 66 -5.61 -3.19 -3.10
N PHE A 67 -6.73 -3.90 -2.95
CA PHE A 67 -6.88 -4.91 -1.88
C PHE A 67 -5.98 -6.12 -2.11
N GLU A 68 -5.87 -6.62 -3.34
CA GLU A 68 -4.95 -7.73 -3.66
C GLU A 68 -3.48 -7.33 -3.45
N MET A 69 -3.13 -6.08 -3.75
CA MET A 69 -1.83 -5.51 -3.40
C MET A 69 -1.60 -5.52 -1.88
N LEU A 70 -2.54 -4.96 -1.10
CA LEU A 70 -2.44 -4.94 0.37
C LEU A 70 -2.29 -6.35 0.94
N LYS A 71 -3.05 -7.30 0.43
CA LYS A 71 -2.99 -8.72 0.81
C LYS A 71 -1.61 -9.31 0.54
N PHE A 72 -0.99 -9.04 -0.61
CA PHE A 72 0.39 -9.47 -0.90
C PHE A 72 1.37 -8.91 0.13
N PHE A 73 1.29 -7.61 0.43
CA PHE A 73 2.17 -6.98 1.41
C PHE A 73 1.97 -7.49 2.82
N LEU A 74 0.72 -7.68 3.25
CA LEU A 74 0.39 -8.15 4.60
C LEU A 74 0.80 -9.61 4.80
N LYS A 75 0.63 -10.45 3.79
CA LYS A 75 1.07 -11.86 3.78
C LYS A 75 2.59 -11.99 3.88
N ASN A 76 3.34 -11.17 3.14
CA ASN A 76 4.80 -11.29 3.06
C ASN A 76 5.57 -10.39 4.04
N GLY A 77 4.91 -9.38 4.59
CA GLY A 77 5.44 -8.35 5.47
C GLY A 77 5.63 -8.78 6.91
N LYS A 78 6.52 -9.75 7.17
CA LYS A 78 6.67 -10.36 8.51
C LYS A 78 7.06 -9.37 9.63
N VAL A 79 7.74 -8.28 9.28
CA VAL A 79 8.16 -7.23 10.22
C VAL A 79 7.33 -5.94 10.09
N LEU A 80 6.25 -5.98 9.30
CA LEU A 80 5.35 -4.86 9.09
C LEU A 80 4.61 -4.51 10.37
N LYS A 81 4.60 -3.22 10.71
CA LYS A 81 3.99 -2.67 11.94
C LYS A 81 2.87 -1.68 11.64
N THR A 82 2.89 -1.06 10.47
CA THR A 82 1.95 0.02 10.14
C THR A 82 1.55 -0.04 8.69
N LEU A 83 0.25 0.07 8.45
CA LEU A 83 -0.33 0.30 7.14
C LEU A 83 -1.16 1.58 7.24
N GLU A 84 -0.78 2.58 6.46
CA GLU A 84 -1.45 3.87 6.36
C GLU A 84 -2.15 3.97 5.00
N ILE A 85 -3.37 4.47 5.01
CA ILE A 85 -4.20 4.65 3.82
C ILE A 85 -4.66 6.10 3.76
N SER A 86 -4.45 6.77 2.63
CA SER A 86 -5.04 8.07 2.32
C SER A 86 -5.80 8.00 1.00
N SER A 87 -6.87 8.78 0.87
CA SER A 87 -7.74 8.79 -0.31
C SER A 87 -7.89 10.21 -0.84
N PRO A 88 -8.06 10.42 -2.16
CA PRO A 88 -8.24 11.78 -2.72
C PRO A 88 -9.52 12.46 -2.24
N ARG A 89 -10.45 11.68 -1.67
CA ARG A 89 -11.73 12.12 -1.14
C ARG A 89 -11.83 11.73 0.33
N GLN A 90 -12.70 12.42 1.07
CA GLN A 90 -12.95 12.06 2.46
C GLN A 90 -13.58 10.67 2.52
N ILE A 91 -12.89 9.73 3.18
CA ILE A 91 -13.43 8.41 3.49
C ILE A 91 -14.37 8.56 4.68
N ASP A 92 -15.66 8.31 4.44
CA ASP A 92 -16.66 8.33 5.50
C ASP A 92 -16.51 7.12 6.44
N LYS A 93 -17.27 7.11 7.54
CA LYS A 93 -17.19 6.02 8.52
C LYS A 93 -17.55 4.66 7.90
N ARG A 94 -18.57 4.60 7.03
CA ARG A 94 -19.04 3.36 6.42
C ARG A 94 -17.98 2.78 5.49
N GLU A 95 -17.33 3.64 4.70
CA GLU A 95 -16.25 3.22 3.81
C GLU A 95 -15.02 2.76 4.61
N LYS A 96 -14.66 3.46 5.70
CA LYS A 96 -13.61 2.99 6.63
C LYS A 96 -13.91 1.59 7.17
N ASP A 97 -15.14 1.36 7.65
CA ASP A 97 -15.56 0.07 8.18
C ASP A 97 -15.48 -1.03 7.11
N SER A 98 -15.88 -0.73 5.86
CA SER A 98 -15.78 -1.67 4.73
C SER A 98 -14.33 -2.02 4.34
N ILE A 99 -13.43 -1.04 4.35
CA ILE A 99 -11.99 -1.26 4.10
C ILE A 99 -11.42 -2.15 5.21
N LEU A 100 -11.75 -1.85 6.47
CA LEU A 100 -11.28 -2.63 7.63
C LEU A 100 -11.79 -4.08 7.58
N GLU A 101 -13.06 -4.28 7.20
CA GLU A 101 -13.65 -5.61 7.03
C GLU A 101 -12.89 -6.43 5.98
N LYS A 102 -12.68 -5.87 4.78
CA LYS A 102 -11.90 -6.53 3.72
C LYS A 102 -10.47 -6.87 4.15
N ILE A 103 -9.78 -5.95 4.80
CA ILE A 103 -8.41 -6.20 5.29
C ILE A 103 -8.40 -7.29 6.37
N SER A 104 -9.44 -7.34 7.21
CA SER A 104 -9.58 -8.34 8.28
C SER A 104 -9.79 -9.76 7.77
N GLU A 105 -10.23 -9.93 6.52
CA GLU A 105 -10.39 -11.23 5.88
C GLU A 105 -9.07 -11.83 5.39
N PHE A 106 -7.97 -11.06 5.37
CA PHE A 106 -6.70 -11.53 4.82
C PHE A 106 -6.03 -12.61 5.70
N PRO A 107 -5.58 -13.74 5.11
CA PRO A 107 -5.31 -14.97 5.86
C PRO A 107 -4.06 -14.99 6.75
N GLU A 108 -3.19 -13.97 6.75
CA GLU A 108 -2.05 -13.92 7.69
C GLU A 108 -1.85 -12.49 8.17
N HIS A 109 -2.56 -12.14 9.24
CA HIS A 109 -2.26 -10.93 9.98
C HIS A 109 -0.98 -11.19 10.78
N PRO A 110 0.11 -10.42 10.59
CA PRO A 110 0.89 -10.09 11.76
C PRO A 110 -0.14 -9.41 12.68
N ARG A 111 -0.52 -10.05 13.80
CA ARG A 111 -1.50 -9.58 14.80
C ARG A 111 -1.17 -8.18 15.42
N ARG A 112 -0.34 -7.37 14.76
CA ARG A 112 0.31 -6.15 15.21
C ARG A 112 0.38 -5.05 14.15
N VAL A 113 -0.15 -5.23 12.93
CA VAL A 113 -0.18 -4.13 11.95
C VAL A 113 -1.24 -3.12 12.38
N ARG A 114 -0.81 -1.89 12.65
CA ARG A 114 -1.71 -0.76 12.94
C ARG A 114 -2.20 -0.16 11.63
N LEU A 115 -3.51 -0.17 11.43
CA LEU A 115 -4.18 0.49 10.30
C LEU A 115 -4.46 1.95 10.67
N GLN A 116 -4.07 2.88 9.81
CA GLN A 116 -4.27 4.31 10.00
C GLN A 116 -4.85 4.93 8.73
N PHE A 117 -5.81 5.85 8.90
CA PHE A 117 -6.35 6.64 7.80
C PHE A 117 -5.79 8.05 7.90
N ALA A 118 -5.08 8.50 6.87
CA ALA A 118 -4.55 9.85 6.79
C ALA A 118 -5.47 10.75 5.95
N GLU A 119 -5.70 11.97 6.43
CA GLU A 119 -6.34 13.02 5.63
C GLU A 119 -5.30 13.63 4.70
N ILE A 120 -5.63 13.80 3.41
CA ILE A 120 -4.81 14.64 2.54
C ILE A 120 -4.94 16.06 3.05
N SER A 121 -3.98 16.48 3.89
CA SER A 121 -3.78 17.88 4.15
C SER A 121 -3.45 18.51 2.81
N SER A 122 -4.24 19.48 2.36
CA SER A 122 -4.03 20.31 1.17
C SER A 122 -2.77 21.19 1.26
N ARG A 123 -1.70 20.70 1.89
CA ARG A 123 -0.40 21.33 1.99
C ARG A 123 0.49 20.85 0.86
N LEU A 124 0.21 21.30 -0.37
CA LEU A 124 1.21 21.66 -1.39
C LEU A 124 0.53 22.17 -2.66
N CYS A 125 -0.28 23.22 -2.52
CA CYS A 125 -0.54 24.20 -3.57
C CYS A 125 -0.81 25.58 -2.95
N LYS A 126 0.02 26.01 -2.00
CA LYS A 126 0.24 27.46 -1.85
C LYS A 126 1.14 27.85 -3.02
N ARG A 127 0.49 28.30 -4.10
CA ARG A 127 1.10 29.00 -5.23
C ARG A 127 2.07 30.04 -4.67
N ILE A 128 3.36 29.90 -4.98
CA ILE A 128 4.29 31.04 -5.01
C ILE A 128 4.01 31.76 -6.33
#